data_AF-A0A7S2NBL9-F1
#
_entry.id   AF-A0A7S2NBL9-F1
#
_cell.length_a   1.000
_cell.length_b   1.000
_cell.length_c   1.000
_cell.angle_alpha   90.00
_cell.angle_beta   90.00
_cell.angle_gamma   90.00
#
_symmetry.space_group_name_H-M   'P 1'
#
loop_
_entity.id
_entity.type
_entity.pdbx_description
1 polymer ?
#
loop_
_entity_poly.entity_id
_entity_poly.type
_entity_poly.pdbx_seq_one_letter_code
_entity_poly.pdbx_strand_id
1 'polypeptide(L)'
;KNRCMESLQMNVERLKLYKSKLLIFPNKHGKKGVKRGDTPRSELQNVAQNTLKEIIPIPKPEDTIEARAITAEEKEKSAYKTLRKARQDQKFLGARLKKEKAKGEES
;
A
#
# COMPACT_ATOMS: atom_id res chain seq x y z
N LYS A 1 -3.13 11.13 6.24
CA LYS A 1 -1.86 11.49 5.56
C LYS A 1 -1.21 10.23 5.04
N ASN A 2 -0.67 10.24 3.82
CA ASN A 2 0.09 9.12 3.26
C ASN A 2 1.44 9.04 3.97
N ARG A 3 1.71 7.93 4.67
CA ARG A 3 2.94 7.73 5.46
C ARG A 3 3.89 6.70 4.84
N CYS A 4 3.43 5.94 3.85
CA CYS A 4 4.23 4.96 3.13
C CYS A 4 3.97 5.08 1.62
N MET A 5 5.03 4.89 0.83
CA MET A 5 4.99 5.00 -0.63
C MET A 5 4.24 3.83 -1.28
N GLU A 6 4.36 2.63 -0.71
CA GLU A 6 3.68 1.41 -1.19
C GLU A 6 2.17 1.61 -1.28
N SER A 7 1.54 2.07 -0.20
CA SER A 7 0.10 2.32 -0.18
C SER A 7 -0.33 3.45 -1.13
N LEU A 8 0.52 4.47 -1.30
CA LEU A 8 0.25 5.58 -2.20
C LEU A 8 0.24 5.09 -3.65
N GLN A 9 1.26 4.32 -4.04
CA GLN A 9 1.38 3.79 -5.39
C GLN A 9 0.21 2.86 -5.74
N MET A 10 -0.13 1.91 -4.86
CA MET A 10 -1.28 1.02 -5.07
C MET A 10 -2.59 1.80 -5.27
N ASN A 11 -2.81 2.86 -4.48
CA ASN A 11 -4.01 3.68 -4.62
C ASN A 11 -4.03 4.49 -5.91
N VAL A 12 -2.87 5.03 -6.33
CA VAL A 12 -2.75 5.75 -7.60
C VAL A 12 -3.06 4.82 -8.78
N GLU A 13 -2.51 3.62 -8.79
CA GLU A 13 -2.76 2.61 -9.82
C GLU A 13 -4.24 2.21 -9.85
N ARG A 14 -4.86 2.01 -8.68
CA ARG A 14 -6.30 1.73 -8.58
C ARG A 14 -7.17 2.86 -9.13
N LEU A 15 -6.82 4.12 -8.85
CA LEU A 15 -7.54 5.28 -9.37
C LEU A 15 -7.37 5.43 -10.89
N LYS A 16 -6.18 5.14 -11.43
CA LYS A 16 -5.95 5.10 -12.88
C LYS A 16 -6.82 4.03 -13.55
N LEU A 17 -6.88 2.83 -12.97
CA LEU A 17 -7.73 1.74 -13.46
C LEU A 17 -9.22 2.09 -13.37
N TYR A 18 -9.65 2.75 -12.29
CA TYR A 18 -11.03 3.24 -12.19
C TYR A 18 -11.34 4.26 -13.28
N LYS A 19 -10.46 5.24 -13.47
CA LYS A 19 -10.64 6.28 -14.49
C LYS A 19 -10.69 5.71 -15.91
N SER A 20 -9.94 4.63 -16.20
CA SER A 20 -9.99 4.00 -17.53
C SER A 20 -11.27 3.20 -17.77
N LYS A 21 -11.94 2.72 -16.71
CA LYS A 21 -13.21 1.96 -16.79
C LYS A 21 -14.46 2.83 -16.58
N LEU A 22 -14.29 4.06 -16.12
CA LEU A 22 -15.38 4.97 -15.84
C LEU A 22 -15.99 5.48 -17.14
N LEU A 23 -17.29 5.22 -17.33
CA LEU A 23 -18.08 5.79 -18.41
C LEU A 23 -18.91 6.94 -17.85
N ILE A 24 -18.77 8.14 -18.42
CA ILE A 24 -19.43 9.37 -17.96
C ILE A 24 -20.56 9.71 -18.92
N PHE A 25 -21.79 9.69 -18.39
CA PHE A 25 -22.97 10.07 -19.15
C PHE A 25 -23.11 11.61 -19.20
N PRO A 26 -23.44 12.18 -20.38
CA PRO A 26 -23.77 13.60 -20.48
C PRO A 26 -24.95 13.97 -19.59
N ASN A 27 -24.86 15.11 -18.89
CA ASN A 27 -25.94 15.58 -18.02
C ASN A 27 -27.23 15.94 -18.79
N LYS A 28 -27.09 16.39 -20.05
CA LYS A 28 -28.22 16.71 -20.92
C LYS A 28 -28.18 15.88 -22.20
N HIS A 29 -29.35 15.54 -22.72
CA HIS A 29 -29.46 14.85 -24.00
C HIS A 29 -29.05 15.75 -25.17
N GLY A 30 -28.52 15.13 -26.24
CA GLY A 30 -28.15 15.81 -27.48
C GLY A 30 -26.76 16.45 -27.47
N LYS A 31 -26.29 16.89 -28.65
CA LYS A 31 -24.91 17.37 -28.86
C LYS A 31 -24.52 18.53 -27.94
N LYS A 32 -25.47 19.40 -27.57
CA LYS A 32 -25.24 20.55 -26.66
C LYS A 32 -25.02 20.15 -25.20
N GLY A 33 -25.37 18.92 -24.83
CA GLY A 33 -25.20 18.37 -23.49
C GLY A 33 -23.88 17.63 -23.27
N VAL A 34 -23.21 17.24 -24.36
CA VAL A 34 -21.93 16.51 -24.33
C VAL A 34 -20.79 17.51 -24.11
N LYS A 35 -20.03 17.31 -23.04
CA LYS A 35 -18.87 18.11 -22.66
C LYS A 35 -17.57 17.34 -22.85
N ARG A 36 -16.45 18.06 -22.77
CA ARG A 36 -15.11 17.44 -22.79
C ARG A 36 -14.95 16.53 -21.57
N GLY A 37 -14.78 15.23 -21.83
CA GLY A 37 -14.67 14.19 -20.81
C GLY A 37 -15.88 13.27 -20.71
N ASP A 38 -16.98 13.59 -21.40
CA ASP A 38 -18.12 12.67 -21.52
C ASP A 38 -17.80 11.54 -22.50
N THR A 39 -18.36 10.36 -22.23
CA THR A 39 -18.21 9.19 -23.09
C THR A 39 -19.06 9.35 -24.36
N PRO A 40 -18.55 8.99 -25.55
CA PRO A 40 -19.30 9.09 -26.79
C PRO A 40 -20.52 8.16 -26.77
N ARG A 41 -21.61 8.61 -27.41
CA ARG A 41 -22.89 7.88 -27.39
C ARG A 41 -22.82 6.47 -27.98
N SER A 42 -21.85 6.19 -28.84
CA SER A 42 -21.57 4.84 -29.38
C SER A 42 -21.16 3.85 -28.30
N GLU A 43 -20.37 4.27 -27.32
CA GLU A 43 -19.86 3.43 -26.23
C GLU A 43 -20.86 3.31 -25.07
N LEU A 44 -21.89 4.16 -25.03
CA LEU A 44 -22.93 4.16 -24.00
C LEU A 44 -24.11 3.24 -24.32
N GLN A 45 -24.14 2.59 -25.49
CA GLN A 45 -25.22 1.67 -25.85
C GLN A 45 -25.04 0.33 -25.14
N ASN A 46 -26.08 -0.14 -24.44
CA ASN A 46 -26.14 -1.45 -23.79
C ASN A 46 -25.04 -1.73 -22.74
N VAL A 47 -24.56 -0.69 -22.07
CA VAL A 47 -23.58 -0.83 -20.98
C VAL A 47 -24.26 -1.48 -19.77
N ALA A 48 -23.76 -2.64 -19.36
CA ALA A 48 -24.22 -3.32 -18.15
C ALA A 48 -23.69 -2.62 -16.89
N GLN A 49 -24.56 -2.44 -15.89
CA GLN A 49 -24.14 -1.98 -14.57
C GLN A 49 -23.42 -3.11 -13.83
N ASN A 50 -22.34 -2.78 -13.12
CA ASN A 50 -21.72 -3.72 -12.21
C ASN A 50 -22.67 -4.01 -11.03
N THR A 51 -23.07 -5.27 -10.87
CA THR A 51 -23.96 -5.75 -9.80
C THR A 51 -23.20 -6.36 -8.62
N LEU A 52 -21.88 -6.46 -8.70
CA LEU A 52 -21.04 -6.96 -7.61
C LEU A 52 -20.97 -5.96 -6.45
N LYS A 53 -20.70 -6.47 -5.24
CA LYS A 53 -20.55 -5.67 -4.03
C LYS A 53 -19.40 -4.65 -4.13
N GLU A 54 -18.35 -4.98 -4.88
CA GLU A 54 -17.18 -4.13 -5.04
C GLU A 54 -16.92 -3.83 -6.53
N ILE A 55 -16.56 -2.59 -6.83
CA ILE A 55 -16.36 -2.13 -8.23
C ILE A 55 -14.99 -2.55 -8.76
N ILE A 56 -13.95 -2.24 -8.00
CA ILE A 56 -12.56 -2.65 -8.24
C ILE A 56 -12.03 -3.11 -6.88
N PRO A 57 -11.91 -4.42 -6.63
CA PRO A 57 -11.44 -4.94 -5.36
C PRO A 57 -9.97 -4.55 -5.12
N ILE A 58 -9.59 -4.43 -3.85
CA ILE A 58 -8.17 -4.29 -3.49
C ILE A 58 -7.53 -5.67 -3.64
N PRO A 59 -6.41 -5.80 -4.36
CA PRO A 59 -5.72 -7.08 -4.44
C PRO A 59 -5.30 -7.53 -3.04
N LYS A 60 -5.58 -8.79 -2.72
CA LYS A 60 -5.04 -9.39 -1.50
C LYS A 60 -3.55 -9.63 -1.71
N PRO A 61 -2.70 -9.40 -0.70
CA PRO A 61 -1.30 -9.77 -0.81
C PRO A 61 -1.18 -11.27 -1.07
N GLU A 62 -0.35 -11.64 -2.04
CA GLU A 62 0.01 -13.03 -2.28
C GLU A 62 1.15 -13.39 -1.33
N ASP A 63 0.83 -14.14 -0.27
CA ASP A 63 1.81 -14.55 0.75
C ASP A 63 2.46 -15.91 0.43
N THR A 64 2.22 -16.45 -0.77
CA THR A 64 2.75 -17.75 -1.18
C THR A 64 4.21 -17.61 -1.58
N ILE A 65 5.10 -18.10 -0.71
CA ILE A 65 6.53 -18.18 -0.96
C ILE A 65 6.87 -19.60 -1.43
N GLU A 66 7.68 -19.72 -2.48
CA GLU A 66 8.16 -21.02 -2.96
C GLU A 66 9.13 -21.66 -1.96
N ALA A 67 9.07 -22.98 -1.83
CA ALA A 67 9.96 -23.72 -0.95
C ALA A 67 11.41 -23.60 -1.47
N ARG A 68 12.29 -23.07 -0.62
CA ARG A 68 13.71 -22.89 -0.91
C ARG A 68 14.58 -23.58 0.13
N ALA A 69 15.78 -23.99 -0.28
CA ALA A 69 16.77 -24.53 0.64
C ALA A 69 17.20 -23.45 1.65
N ILE A 70 17.32 -23.84 2.93
CA ILE A 70 17.76 -22.93 4.00
C ILE A 70 19.25 -22.64 3.83
N THR A 71 19.59 -21.35 3.75
CA THR A 71 20.97 -20.88 3.61
C THR A 71 21.78 -21.10 4.90
N ALA A 72 23.12 -21.16 4.80
CA ALA A 72 23.98 -21.34 5.97
C ALA A 72 23.78 -20.21 7.01
N GLU A 73 23.68 -18.97 6.54
CA GLU A 73 23.43 -17.82 7.42
C GLU A 73 22.12 -17.90 8.19
N GLU A 74 21.04 -18.39 7.56
CA GLU A 74 19.74 -18.55 8.20
C GLU A 74 19.77 -19.63 9.30
N LYS A 75 20.62 -20.66 9.14
CA LYS A 75 20.80 -21.71 10.16
C LYS A 75 21.61 -21.21 11.36
N GLU A 76 22.62 -20.39 11.12
CA GLU A 76 23.48 -19.84 12.18
C GLU A 76 22.77 -18.71 12.98
N LYS A 77 21.87 -17.97 12.33
CA LYS A 77 21.11 -16.88 12.97
C LYS A 77 20.10 -17.43 13.98
N SER A 78 20.24 -17.03 15.24
CA SER A 78 19.27 -17.35 16.30
C SER A 78 18.17 -16.28 16.41
N ALA A 79 16.96 -16.61 15.96
CA ALA A 79 15.78 -15.74 16.06
C ALA A 79 15.43 -15.36 17.52
N TYR A 80 15.56 -16.30 18.46
CA TYR A 80 15.27 -16.02 19.88
C TYR A 80 16.26 -14.98 20.47
N LYS A 81 17.56 -15.17 20.23
CA LYS A 81 18.59 -14.25 20.77
C LYS A 81 18.45 -12.85 20.19
N THR A 82 18.20 -12.74 18.89
CA THR A 82 17.99 -11.44 18.21
C THR A 82 16.78 -10.70 18.77
N LEU A 83 15.63 -11.36 18.91
CA LEU A 83 14.42 -10.76 19.51
C LEU A 83 14.64 -10.34 20.96
N ARG A 84 15.28 -11.19 21.78
CA ARG A 84 15.57 -10.86 23.18
C ARG A 84 16.49 -9.65 23.30
N LYS A 85 17.53 -9.57 22.46
CA LYS A 85 18.44 -8.42 22.42
C LYS A 85 17.71 -7.14 22.01
N ALA A 86 16.91 -7.17 20.93
CA ALA A 86 16.14 -6.01 20.48
C ALA A 86 15.19 -5.48 21.56
N ARG A 87 14.49 -6.37 22.28
CA ARG A 87 13.63 -5.99 23.41
C ARG A 87 14.42 -5.34 24.55
N GLN A 88 15.59 -5.90 24.87
CA GLN A 88 16.47 -5.35 25.91
C GLN A 88 17.00 -3.97 25.49
N ASP A 89 17.44 -3.82 24.25
CA ASP A 89 17.96 -2.56 23.73
C ASP A 89 16.88 -1.48 23.75
N GLN A 90 15.64 -1.79 23.34
CA GLN A 90 14.50 -0.89 23.45
C GLN A 90 14.21 -0.51 24.92
N LYS A 91 14.20 -1.48 25.84
CA LYS A 91 13.92 -1.26 27.26
C LYS A 91 14.96 -0.37 27.93
N PHE A 92 16.24 -0.55 27.61
CA PHE A 92 17.35 0.13 28.28
C PHE A 92 17.92 1.32 27.50
N LEU A 93 17.36 1.67 26.34
CA LEU A 93 17.80 2.79 25.49
C LEU A 93 17.95 4.09 26.30
N GLY A 94 16.91 4.50 27.01
CA GLY A 94 16.94 5.76 27.79
C GLY A 94 17.96 5.76 28.92
N ALA A 95 18.11 4.63 29.62
CA ALA A 95 19.09 4.48 30.69
C ALA A 95 20.53 4.52 30.15
N ARG A 96 20.79 3.92 28.99
CA ARG A 96 22.10 3.97 28.32
C ARG A 96 22.42 5.37 27.85
N LEU A 97 21.49 6.06 27.17
CA LEU A 97 21.68 7.45 26.73
C LEU A 97 21.91 8.41 27.91
N LYS A 98 21.23 8.23 29.05
CA LYS A 98 21.46 9.04 30.25
C LYS A 98 22.88 8.82 30.81
N LYS A 99 23.34 7.58 30.85
CA LYS A 99 24.70 7.25 31.30
C LYS A 99 25.76 7.78 30.34
N GLU A 100 25.55 7.68 29.03
CA GLU A 100 26.46 8.20 28.02
C GLU A 100 26.57 9.73 28.10
N LYS A 101 25.46 10.44 28.28
CA LYS A 101 25.45 11.88 28.50
C LYS A 101 26.21 12.29 29.78
N ALA A 102 25.91 11.66 30.91
CA ALA A 102 26.59 11.93 32.17
C ALA A 102 28.11 11.69 32.05
N LYS A 103 28.52 10.61 31.39
CA LYS A 103 29.94 10.29 31.16
C LYS A 103 30.63 11.31 30.25
N GLY A 104 29.93 11.84 29.24
CA GLY A 104 30.45 12.88 28.35
C GLY A 104 30.48 14.28 28.97
N GLU A 105 29.68 14.55 29.99
CA GLU A 105 29.71 15.80 30.78
C GLU A 105 30.79 15.77 31.88
N GLU A 106 31.18 14.58 32.35
CA GLU A 106 32.27 14.36 33.31
C GLU A 106 33.67 14.31 32.67
N SER A 107 33.75 14.34 31.33
CA SER A 107 35.00 14.34 30.54
C SER A 107 35.29 15.72 29.98
#